data_AF-A0A958BYA4-F1
#
_entry.id   AF-A0A958BYA4-F1
#
_cell.length_a   1.000
_cell.length_b   1.000
_cell.length_c   1.000
_cell.angle_alpha   90.00
_cell.angle_beta   90.00
_cell.angle_gamma   90.00
#
_symmetry.space_group_name_H-M   'P 1'
#
loop_
_entity.id
_entity.type
_entity.pdbx_description
1 polymer ?
#
loop_
_entity_poly.entity_id
_entity_poly.type
_entity_poly.pdbx_seq_one_letter_code
_entity_poly.pdbx_strand_id
1 'polypeptide(L)' 'PADTKSPNGKLRLLYEAIPMSFLIEQAGGYASTGYGPLRDILPEGLHQRTPLFVGNRDLVEKAEEFIAKYDG' A
#
# COMPACT_ATOMS: atom_id res chain seq x y z
N PRO A 1 -4.75 -4.08 -2.68
CA PRO A 1 -4.12 -5.40 -2.41
C PRO A 1 -3.47 -6.04 -3.66
N ALA A 2 -2.42 -6.85 -3.43
CA ALA A 2 -1.88 -7.79 -4.42
C ALA A 2 -2.77 -9.04 -4.53
N ASP A 3 -2.63 -9.81 -5.61
CA ASP A 3 -3.30 -11.10 -5.77
C ASP A 3 -2.44 -12.05 -6.61
N THR A 4 -2.91 -13.29 -6.79
CA THR A 4 -2.18 -14.34 -7.53
C THR A 4 -1.88 -13.97 -8.99
N LYS A 5 -2.67 -13.08 -9.61
CA LYS A 5 -2.44 -12.61 -10.99
C LYS A 5 -1.56 -11.36 -11.03
N SER A 6 -1.38 -10.69 -9.90
CA SER A 6 -0.64 -9.44 -9.78
C SER A 6 0.07 -9.40 -8.42
N PRO A 7 1.14 -10.20 -8.26
CA PRO A 7 1.83 -10.37 -6.97
C PRO A 7 2.45 -9.05 -6.47
N ASN A 8 2.85 -8.17 -7.38
CA ASN A 8 3.38 -6.84 -7.03
C ASN A 8 2.27 -5.76 -6.98
N GLY A 9 1.00 -6.17 -6.88
CA GLY A 9 -0.13 -5.27 -6.95
C GLY A 9 -0.43 -4.74 -8.36
N LYS A 10 -1.45 -3.90 -8.43
CA LYS A 10 -2.03 -3.39 -9.69
C LYS A 10 -1.77 -1.91 -9.91
N LEU A 11 -1.58 -1.13 -8.86
CA LEU A 11 -1.39 0.32 -8.97
C LEU A 11 0.07 0.66 -9.18
N ARG A 12 0.33 1.77 -9.87
CA ARG A 12 1.65 2.31 -10.16
C ARG A 12 2.08 3.18 -9.00
N LEU A 13 3.28 2.91 -8.51
CA LEU A 13 3.80 3.56 -7.32
C LEU A 13 3.81 5.09 -7.48
N LEU A 14 4.43 5.59 -8.56
CA LEU A 14 4.74 7.01 -8.70
C LEU A 14 3.54 7.93 -8.93
N TYR A 15 2.56 7.50 -9.73
CA TYR A 15 1.47 8.38 -10.18
C TYR A 15 0.07 7.87 -9.83
N GLU A 16 -0.06 6.74 -9.14
CA GLU A 16 -1.34 6.29 -8.57
C GLU A 16 -1.24 6.18 -7.05
N ALA A 17 -0.26 5.42 -6.54
CA ALA A 17 -0.21 5.07 -5.12
C ALA A 17 0.39 6.16 -4.21
N ILE A 18 1.52 6.78 -4.59
CA ILE A 18 2.13 7.88 -3.84
C ILE A 18 1.20 9.09 -3.73
N PRO A 19 0.55 9.58 -4.81
CA PRO A 19 -0.39 10.70 -4.70
C PRO A 19 -1.57 10.39 -3.76
N MET A 20 -2.14 9.18 -3.84
CA MET A 20 -3.23 8.75 -2.94
C MET A 20 -2.77 8.66 -1.48
N SER A 21 -1.58 8.11 -1.24
CA SER A 21 -0.98 8.02 0.10
C SER A 21 -0.80 9.40 0.71
N PHE A 22 -0.24 10.34 -0.05
CA PHE A 22 -0.05 11.72 0.40
C PHE A 22 -1.37 12.36 0.85
N LEU A 23 -2.43 12.28 0.03
CA LEU A 23 -3.73 12.85 0.38
C LEU A 23 -4.34 12.23 1.65
N ILE A 24 -4.24 10.92 1.79
CA ILE A 24 -4.84 10.20 2.92
C ILE A 24 -4.08 10.48 4.22
N GLU A 25 -2.75 10.57 4.17
CA GLU A 25 -1.95 10.98 5.33
C GLU A 25 -2.28 12.40 5.77
N GLN A 26 -2.47 13.34 4.83
CA GLN A 26 -2.94 14.70 5.16
C GLN A 26 -4.35 14.71 5.76
N ALA A 27 -5.20 13.76 5.39
CA ALA A 27 -6.52 13.56 5.98
C ALA A 27 -6.48 12.83 7.34
N GLY A 28 -5.30 12.52 7.88
CA GLY A 28 -5.12 11.80 9.14
C GLY A 28 -5.32 10.28 9.04
N GLY A 29 -5.41 9.74 7.83
CA GLY A 29 -5.51 8.30 7.57
C GLY A 29 -4.16 7.58 7.53
N TYR A 30 -4.18 6.37 7.01
CA TYR A 30 -3.00 5.54 6.79
C TYR A 30 -3.03 4.90 5.41
N ALA A 31 -1.85 4.77 4.80
CA ALA A 31 -1.63 4.13 3.51
C ALA A 31 -0.44 3.17 3.62
N SER A 32 -0.69 1.91 3.28
CA SER A 32 0.23 0.79 3.48
C SER A 32 0.30 -0.10 2.24
N THR A 33 1.40 -0.80 2.09
CA THR A 33 1.57 -1.90 1.13
C THR A 33 1.00 -3.23 1.61
N GLY A 34 0.61 -3.31 2.88
CA GLY A 34 0.31 -4.55 3.61
C GLY A 34 1.46 -5.01 4.51
N TYR A 35 2.68 -4.54 4.23
CA TYR A 35 3.90 -4.87 5.00
C TYR A 35 4.55 -3.63 5.62
N GLY A 36 3.90 -2.48 5.54
CA GLY A 36 4.39 -1.21 6.08
C GLY A 36 3.97 0.00 5.24
N PRO A 37 4.33 1.22 5.69
CA PRO A 37 3.89 2.47 5.11
C PRO A 37 4.30 2.62 3.65
N LEU A 38 3.40 3.12 2.80
CA LEU A 38 3.71 3.29 1.38
C LEU A 38 4.80 4.34 1.12
N ARG A 39 4.84 5.40 1.94
CA ARG A 39 5.82 6.50 1.82
C ARG A 39 7.28 6.07 1.99
N ASP A 40 7.53 4.90 2.57
CA ASP A 40 8.89 4.40 2.84
C ASP A 40 9.48 3.64 1.63
N ILE A 41 8.71 3.41 0.57
CA ILE A 41 9.19 2.75 -0.64
C ILE A 41 10.04 3.70 -1.49
N LEU A 42 11.29 3.33 -1.72
CA LEU A 42 12.12 3.94 -2.76
C LEU A 42 11.72 3.38 -4.14
N PRO A 43 11.32 4.22 -5.13
CA PRO A 43 10.97 3.73 -6.45
C PRO A 43 12.18 3.16 -7.21
N GLU A 44 12.02 1.97 -7.80
CA GLU A 44 13.03 1.29 -8.62
C GLU A 44 12.83 1.53 -10.13
N GLY A 45 11.66 2.06 -10.54
CA GLY A 45 11.39 2.35 -11.95
C GLY A 45 10.06 3.06 -12.19
N LEU A 46 9.92 3.65 -13.39
CA LEU A 46 8.79 4.52 -13.74
C LEU A 46 7.42 3.81 -13.65
N HIS A 47 7.36 2.53 -14.02
CA HIS A 47 6.13 1.74 -14.05
C HIS A 47 6.04 0.69 -12.93
N GLN A 48 6.82 0.85 -11.86
CA GLN A 48 6.77 -0.03 -10.69
C GLN A 48 5.34 -0.13 -10.17
N ARG A 49 4.89 -1.36 -9.92
CA ARG A 49 3.60 -1.62 -9.30
C ARG A 49 3.75 -1.84 -7.80
N THR A 50 2.70 -1.53 -7.07
CA THR A 50 2.62 -1.77 -5.62
C THR A 50 1.21 -2.20 -5.21
N PRO A 51 1.07 -3.06 -4.19
CA PRO A 51 -0.16 -3.14 -3.43
C PRO A 51 -0.42 -1.82 -2.68
N LEU A 52 -1.69 -1.57 -2.38
CA LEU A 52 -2.14 -0.43 -1.59
C LEU A 52 -3.34 -0.86 -0.73
N PHE A 53 -3.27 -0.52 0.54
CA PHE A 53 -4.33 -0.50 1.54
C PHE A 53 -4.38 0.90 2.11
N VAL A 54 -5.54 1.55 2.11
CA VAL A 54 -5.63 2.97 2.44
C VAL A 54 -6.98 3.32 3.09
N GLY A 55 -6.96 4.19 4.09
CA GLY A 55 -8.17 4.65 4.77
C GLY A 55 -7.96 4.90 6.27
N ASN A 56 -8.96 4.49 7.07
CA ASN A 56 -8.89 4.55 8.52
C ASN A 56 -7.72 3.72 9.05
N ARG A 57 -6.89 4.31 9.92
CA ARG A 57 -5.65 3.71 10.42
C ARG A 57 -5.87 2.33 11.02
N ASP A 58 -6.78 2.21 11.98
CA ASP A 58 -7.04 0.97 12.72
C ASP A 58 -7.45 -0.18 11.77
N LEU A 59 -8.24 0.12 10.72
CA LEU A 59 -8.64 -0.88 9.73
C LEU A 59 -7.49 -1.29 8.80
N VAL A 60 -6.62 -0.34 8.44
CA VAL A 60 -5.45 -0.63 7.59
C VAL A 60 -4.42 -1.44 8.38
N GLU A 61 -4.13 -1.07 9.62
CA GLU A 61 -3.27 -1.84 10.53
C GLU A 61 -3.85 -3.24 10.77
N LYS A 62 -5.18 -3.35 10.94
CA LYS A 62 -5.83 -4.66 11.02
C LYS A 62 -5.58 -5.50 9.77
N ALA A 63 -5.64 -4.90 8.58
CA ALA A 63 -5.33 -5.61 7.34
C ALA A 63 -3.86 -6.09 7.32
N GLU A 64 -2.90 -5.27 7.77
CA GLU A 64 -1.49 -5.68 7.92
C GLU A 64 -1.34 -6.87 8.87
N GLU A 65 -2.05 -6.89 10.02
CA GLU A 65 -2.02 -8.02 10.94
C GLU A 65 -2.50 -9.32 10.28
N PHE A 66 -3.58 -9.26 9.50
CA PHE A 66 -4.07 -10.42 8.76
C PHE A 66 -3.06 -10.88 7.71
N ILE A 67 -2.48 -9.95 6.95
CA ILE A 67 -1.46 -10.24 5.94
C ILE A 67 -0.24 -10.92 6.60
N ALA A 68 0.30 -10.32 7.66
CA ALA A 68 1.44 -10.87 8.39
C ALA A 68 1.17 -12.29 8.96
N LYS A 69 -0.09 -12.58 9.30
CA LYS A 69 -0.49 -13.89 9.85
C LYS A 69 -0.73 -14.97 8.80
N TYR A 70 -1.19 -14.61 7.60
CA TYR A 70 -1.74 -15.57 6.63
C TYR A 70 -1.02 -15.60 5.27
N ASP A 71 -0.22 -14.59 4.89
CA ASP A 71 0.48 -14.55 3.60
C ASP A 71 1.85 -15.29 3.61
N GLY A 72 1.96 -16.38 4.39
CA GLY A 72 3.13 -17.25 4.49
C GLY A 72 3.04 -18.53 3.66
#